data_AF-A0A5C6AX46-F1
#
_entry.id   AF-A0A5C6AX46-F1
#
_cell.length_a   1.000
_cell.length_b   1.000
_cell.length_c   1.000
_cell.angle_alpha   90.00
_cell.angle_beta   90.00
_cell.angle_gamma   90.00
#
_symmetry.space_group_name_H-M   'P 1'
#
loop_
_entity.id
_entity.type
_entity.pdbx_description
1 polymer ?
#
loop_
_entity_poly.entity_id
_entity_poly.type
_entity_poly.pdbx_seq_one_letter_code
_entity_poly.pdbx_strand_id
1 'polypeptide(L)'
;MTSPPRDYIHALRDDQDSTTILSTLQEIASHESVSGVGVRCLELLDDEDEEIRSWSAECLSGSVHPLDQETLGLIEFVRRVIKRSRTNPSHEIHTRLADQLYWAVTLIGRLSVDGQTDPASLRLVFDEVIESVEPIAADDQETYGEAIRRAERLRQRLVERSFGPL
;
A
#
# COMPACT_ATOMS: atom_id res chain seq x y z
N MET A 1 -3.78 -26.67 13.77
CA MET A 1 -5.05 -26.95 13.07
C MET A 1 -5.14 -25.94 11.95
N THR A 2 -5.11 -26.38 10.70
CA THR A 2 -5.29 -25.51 9.53
C THR A 2 -6.79 -25.31 9.31
N SER A 3 -7.32 -24.13 9.67
CA SER A 3 -8.65 -23.72 9.21
C SER A 3 -8.71 -23.83 7.68
N PRO A 4 -9.88 -24.16 7.10
CA PRO A 4 -10.03 -24.10 5.65
C PRO A 4 -9.62 -22.69 5.17
N PRO A 5 -9.00 -22.54 3.99
CA PRO A 5 -8.63 -21.23 3.48
C PRO A 5 -9.93 -20.41 3.31
N ARG A 6 -10.15 -19.46 4.22
CA ARG A 6 -11.25 -18.51 4.13
C ARG A 6 -11.02 -17.65 2.90
N ASP A 7 -12.07 -17.41 2.13
CA ASP A 7 -12.00 -16.49 0.99
C ASP A 7 -12.01 -15.04 1.50
N TYR A 8 -10.83 -14.57 1.90
CA TYR A 8 -10.64 -13.22 2.42
C TYR A 8 -10.95 -12.15 1.38
N ILE A 9 -10.77 -12.46 0.08
CA ILE A 9 -11.10 -11.54 -1.00
C ILE A 9 -12.61 -11.26 -0.99
N HIS A 10 -13.43 -12.31 -0.88
CA HIS A 10 -14.87 -12.14 -0.77
C HIS A 10 -15.28 -11.43 0.53
N ALA A 11 -14.65 -11.78 1.65
CA ALA A 11 -15.01 -11.26 2.96
C ALA A 11 -14.65 -9.77 3.17
N LEU A 12 -13.77 -9.20 2.34
CA LEU A 12 -13.39 -7.79 2.40
C LEU A 12 -14.10 -6.91 1.36
N ARG A 13 -15.02 -7.43 0.54
CA ARG A 13 -15.68 -6.65 -0.53
C ARG A 13 -16.49 -5.46 0.01
N ASP A 14 -16.69 -4.44 -0.83
CA ASP A 14 -17.47 -3.23 -0.51
C ASP A 14 -18.95 -3.51 -0.15
N ASP A 15 -19.48 -4.69 -0.52
CA ASP A 15 -20.85 -5.09 -0.23
C ASP A 15 -21.01 -5.81 1.12
N GLN A 16 -19.91 -6.01 1.86
CA GLN A 16 -19.92 -6.57 3.20
C GLN A 16 -20.18 -5.48 4.25
N ASP A 17 -20.82 -5.86 5.35
CA ASP A 17 -21.02 -4.95 6.47
C ASP A 17 -19.71 -4.74 7.26
N SER A 18 -19.63 -3.61 7.98
CA SER A 18 -18.45 -3.22 8.75
C SER A 18 -18.03 -4.25 9.80
N THR A 19 -18.96 -5.00 10.39
CA THR A 19 -18.64 -6.04 11.38
C THR A 19 -17.95 -7.24 10.73
N THR A 20 -18.42 -7.63 9.55
CA THR A 20 -17.80 -8.66 8.71
C THR A 20 -16.40 -8.23 8.28
N ILE A 21 -16.23 -6.99 7.81
CA ILE A 21 -14.92 -6.46 7.40
C ILE A 21 -13.96 -6.45 8.60
N LEU A 22 -14.37 -5.87 9.72
CA LEU A 22 -13.53 -5.74 10.92
C LEU A 22 -13.07 -7.10 11.46
N SER A 23 -14.00 -8.05 11.64
CA SER A 23 -13.65 -9.40 12.09
C SER A 23 -12.72 -10.14 11.13
N THR A 24 -12.86 -9.87 9.82
CA THR A 24 -11.99 -10.45 8.79
C THR A 24 -10.58 -9.86 8.87
N LEU A 25 -10.44 -8.54 9.04
CA LEU A 25 -9.13 -7.91 9.20
C LEU A 25 -8.41 -8.40 10.48
N GLN A 26 -9.15 -8.54 11.59
CA GLN A 26 -8.61 -9.11 12.83
C GLN A 26 -8.09 -10.54 12.64
N GLU A 27 -8.83 -11.37 11.91
CA GLU A 27 -8.39 -12.73 11.58
C GLU A 27 -7.13 -12.70 10.69
N ILE A 28 -7.11 -11.87 9.63
CA ILE A 28 -5.94 -11.71 8.75
C ILE A 28 -4.71 -11.29 9.56
N ALA A 29 -4.83 -10.32 10.46
CA ALA A 29 -3.74 -9.85 11.31
C ALA A 29 -3.18 -10.94 12.25
N SER A 30 -3.98 -11.97 12.56
CA SER A 30 -3.53 -13.11 13.37
C SER A 30 -2.73 -14.16 12.58
N HIS A 31 -2.68 -14.04 11.25
CA HIS A 31 -1.92 -14.93 10.38
C HIS A 31 -0.52 -14.42 10.10
N GLU A 32 0.42 -15.35 9.92
CA GLU A 32 1.79 -15.06 9.53
C GLU A 32 1.89 -14.54 8.08
N SER A 33 1.02 -15.02 7.19
CA SER A 33 1.04 -14.63 5.78
C SER A 33 -0.31 -14.86 5.11
N VAL A 34 -0.83 -13.81 4.47
CA VAL A 34 -2.06 -13.78 3.68
C VAL A 34 -1.78 -13.02 2.38
N SER A 35 -2.27 -13.55 1.27
CA SER A 35 -2.00 -13.05 -0.08
C SER A 35 -3.29 -12.75 -0.84
N GLY A 36 -3.23 -11.92 -1.89
CA GLY A 36 -4.40 -11.60 -2.72
C GLY A 36 -5.32 -10.51 -2.16
N VAL A 37 -5.01 -9.95 -0.98
CA VAL A 37 -5.82 -8.94 -0.30
C VAL A 37 -5.16 -7.56 -0.26
N GLY A 38 -3.98 -7.40 -0.89
CA GLY A 38 -3.13 -6.22 -0.71
C GLY A 38 -3.80 -4.92 -1.14
N VAL A 39 -4.33 -4.88 -2.37
CA VAL A 39 -5.06 -3.71 -2.87
C VAL A 39 -6.27 -3.41 -1.99
N ARG A 40 -6.96 -4.44 -1.50
CA ARG A 40 -8.18 -4.22 -0.72
C ARG A 40 -7.89 -3.63 0.65
N CYS A 41 -6.87 -4.12 1.35
CA CYS A 41 -6.42 -3.51 2.61
C CYS A 41 -5.96 -2.06 2.41
N LEU A 42 -5.35 -1.72 1.26
CA LEU A 42 -4.98 -0.34 0.94
C LEU A 42 -6.20 0.57 0.74
N GLU A 43 -7.26 0.07 0.09
CA GLU A 43 -8.52 0.82 -0.08
C GLU A 43 -9.18 1.11 1.28
N LEU A 44 -9.17 0.14 2.20
CA LEU A 44 -9.74 0.26 3.54
C LEU A 44 -8.99 1.23 4.47
N LEU A 45 -7.79 1.71 4.10
CA LEU A 45 -7.13 2.82 4.81
C LEU A 45 -7.86 4.17 4.64
N ASP A 46 -8.80 4.27 3.71
CA ASP A 46 -9.64 5.46 3.50
C ASP A 46 -11.07 5.28 4.04
N ASP A 47 -11.33 4.19 4.77
CA ASP A 47 -12.65 3.93 5.37
C ASP A 47 -13.02 5.04 6.39
N GLU A 48 -14.32 5.27 6.58
CA GLU A 48 -14.82 6.22 7.58
C GLU A 48 -14.61 5.70 9.01
N ASP A 49 -14.68 4.39 9.20
CA ASP A 49 -14.46 3.71 10.49
C ASP A 49 -12.96 3.64 10.82
N GLU A 50 -12.59 4.26 11.93
CA GLU A 50 -11.21 4.27 12.43
C GLU A 50 -10.69 2.88 12.77
N GLU A 51 -11.55 1.99 13.27
CA GLU A 51 -11.15 0.64 13.64
C GLU A 51 -10.78 -0.17 12.39
N ILE A 52 -11.56 -0.03 11.31
CA ILE A 52 -11.26 -0.66 10.00
C ILE A 52 -9.93 -0.14 9.45
N ARG A 53 -9.69 1.18 9.51
CA ARG A 53 -8.41 1.77 9.08
C ARG A 53 -7.23 1.20 9.89
N SER A 54 -7.37 1.15 11.21
CA SER A 54 -6.32 0.66 12.11
C SER A 54 -5.96 -0.79 11.85
N TRP A 55 -6.97 -1.67 11.74
CA TRP A 55 -6.73 -3.08 11.44
C TRP A 55 -6.22 -3.32 10.02
N SER A 56 -6.62 -2.49 9.05
CA SER A 56 -6.06 -2.56 7.70
C SER A 56 -4.57 -2.21 7.70
N ALA A 57 -4.16 -1.19 8.44
CA ALA A 57 -2.74 -0.86 8.62
C ALA A 57 -1.97 -1.99 9.32
N GLU A 58 -2.55 -2.62 10.34
CA GLU A 58 -1.95 -3.77 11.03
C GLU A 58 -1.73 -4.94 10.06
N CYS A 59 -2.74 -5.30 9.26
CA CYS A 59 -2.63 -6.33 8.23
C CYS A 59 -1.49 -6.02 7.24
N LEU A 60 -1.41 -4.78 6.75
CA LEU A 60 -0.37 -4.33 5.81
C LEU A 60 1.03 -4.36 6.44
N SER A 61 1.14 -4.15 7.75
CA SER A 61 2.41 -4.13 8.46
C SER A 61 3.11 -5.49 8.48
N GLY A 62 2.36 -6.57 8.69
CA GLY A 62 2.92 -7.88 8.98
C GLY A 62 2.36 -9.03 8.17
N SER A 63 1.03 -9.13 8.06
CA SER A 63 0.38 -10.35 7.55
C SER A 63 0.18 -10.36 6.04
N VAL A 64 0.09 -9.19 5.40
CA VAL A 64 -0.22 -9.10 3.96
C VAL A 64 1.04 -9.19 3.11
N HIS A 65 1.11 -10.25 2.29
CA HIS A 65 2.17 -10.49 1.32
C HIS A 65 1.57 -10.52 -0.09
N PRO A 66 1.86 -9.49 -0.91
CA PRO A 66 1.29 -9.40 -2.25
C PRO A 66 1.85 -10.50 -3.16
N LEU A 67 1.02 -10.95 -4.09
CA LEU A 67 1.41 -11.84 -5.19
C LEU A 67 1.82 -11.05 -6.42
N ASP A 68 2.60 -11.66 -7.31
CA ASP A 68 3.07 -11.02 -8.54
C ASP A 68 1.91 -10.51 -9.42
N GLN A 69 0.82 -11.26 -9.46
CA GLN A 69 -0.39 -10.89 -10.19
C GLN A 69 -1.05 -9.60 -9.64
N GLU A 70 -0.77 -9.21 -8.40
CA GLU A 70 -1.26 -7.96 -7.79
C GLU A 70 -0.44 -6.74 -8.20
N THR A 71 0.72 -6.91 -8.83
CA THR A 71 1.63 -5.81 -9.23
C THR A 71 0.89 -4.72 -10.00
N LEU A 72 0.16 -5.09 -11.07
CA LEU A 72 -0.55 -4.13 -11.89
C LEU A 72 -1.64 -3.39 -11.10
N GLY A 73 -2.34 -4.09 -10.21
CA GLY A 73 -3.35 -3.51 -9.34
C GLY A 73 -2.75 -2.50 -8.34
N LEU A 74 -1.60 -2.82 -7.75
CA LEU A 74 -0.86 -1.92 -6.86
C LEU A 74 -0.36 -0.67 -7.60
N ILE A 75 0.14 -0.85 -8.82
CA ILE A 75 0.58 0.27 -9.68
C ILE A 75 -0.60 1.18 -10.02
N GLU A 76 -1.73 0.61 -10.45
CA GLU A 76 -2.92 1.38 -10.73
C GLU A 76 -3.43 2.10 -9.49
N PHE A 77 -3.43 1.44 -8.32
CA PHE A 77 -3.79 2.04 -7.05
C PHE A 77 -2.94 3.28 -6.74
N VAL A 78 -1.62 3.18 -6.84
CA VAL A 78 -0.70 4.33 -6.63
C VAL A 78 -1.06 5.50 -7.55
N ARG A 79 -1.29 5.25 -8.84
CA ARG A 79 -1.68 6.29 -9.80
C ARG A 79 -3.00 6.96 -9.41
N ARG A 80 -3.98 6.18 -8.95
CA ARG A 80 -5.27 6.72 -8.47
C ARG A 80 -5.06 7.62 -7.26
N VAL A 81 -4.25 7.19 -6.29
CA VAL A 81 -3.98 7.97 -5.06
C VAL A 81 -3.22 9.26 -5.38
N ILE A 82 -2.21 9.23 -6.26
CA ILE A 82 -1.51 10.43 -6.76
C ILE A 82 -2.48 11.38 -7.46
N LYS A 83 -3.37 10.85 -8.30
CA LYS A 83 -4.37 11.68 -8.98
C LYS A 83 -5.31 12.37 -7.97
N ARG A 84 -5.73 11.66 -6.91
CA ARG A 84 -6.57 12.20 -5.83
C ARG A 84 -5.83 13.24 -4.98
N SER A 85 -4.54 13.07 -4.71
CA SER A 85 -3.77 14.04 -3.92
C SER A 85 -3.66 15.39 -4.63
N ARG A 86 -3.65 15.40 -5.98
CA ARG A 86 -3.61 16.62 -6.81
C ARG A 86 -4.92 17.41 -6.83
N THR A 87 -6.05 16.84 -6.39
CA THR A 87 -7.36 17.50 -6.45
C THR A 87 -7.69 18.41 -5.25
N ASN A 88 -6.67 18.93 -4.56
CA ASN A 88 -6.77 19.77 -3.37
C ASN A 88 -7.67 19.19 -2.24
N PRO A 89 -7.33 18.01 -1.70
CA PRO A 89 -8.07 17.41 -0.59
C PRO A 89 -7.93 18.20 0.72
N SER A 90 -8.83 17.94 1.69
CA SER A 90 -8.65 18.44 3.07
C SER A 90 -7.40 17.82 3.71
N HIS A 91 -6.88 18.44 4.78
CA HIS A 91 -5.73 17.92 5.53
C HIS A 91 -5.92 16.46 5.98
N GLU A 92 -7.09 16.10 6.51
CA GLU A 92 -7.40 14.71 6.92
C GLU A 92 -7.29 13.72 5.75
N ILE A 93 -7.79 14.10 4.57
CA ILE A 93 -7.69 13.27 3.36
C ILE A 93 -6.23 13.18 2.91
N HIS A 94 -5.42 14.24 3.05
CA HIS A 94 -3.99 14.18 2.75
C HIS A 94 -3.26 13.12 3.60
N THR A 95 -3.55 13.04 4.90
CA THR A 95 -2.95 12.03 5.79
C THR A 95 -3.34 10.62 5.38
N ARG A 96 -4.62 10.37 5.07
CA ARG A 96 -5.08 9.05 4.58
C ARG A 96 -4.42 8.65 3.25
N LEU A 97 -4.32 9.59 2.31
CA LEU A 97 -3.65 9.36 1.02
C LEU A 97 -2.15 9.09 1.21
N ALA A 98 -1.49 9.73 2.19
CA ALA A 98 -0.09 9.48 2.52
C ALA A 98 0.12 8.05 3.03
N ASP A 99 -0.73 7.57 3.94
CA ASP A 99 -0.69 6.20 4.46
C ASP A 99 -0.93 5.18 3.34
N GLN A 100 -1.88 5.45 2.44
CA GLN A 100 -2.14 4.63 1.27
C GLN A 100 -0.92 4.53 0.35
N LEU A 101 -0.25 5.66 0.05
CA LEU A 101 0.97 5.64 -0.78
C LEU A 101 2.11 4.91 -0.07
N TYR A 102 2.30 5.16 1.22
CA TYR A 102 3.33 4.50 2.03
C TYR A 102 3.20 2.98 1.95
N TRP A 103 2.00 2.46 2.23
CA TRP A 103 1.79 1.02 2.25
C TRP A 103 1.81 0.42 0.84
N ALA A 104 1.26 1.10 -0.17
CA ALA A 104 1.31 0.62 -1.55
C ALA A 104 2.75 0.46 -2.04
N VAL A 105 3.58 1.48 -1.80
CA VAL A 105 5.01 1.44 -2.11
C VAL A 105 5.73 0.35 -1.31
N THR A 106 5.35 0.13 -0.05
CA THR A 106 5.91 -0.95 0.77
C THR A 106 5.59 -2.33 0.19
N LEU A 107 4.33 -2.57 -0.21
CA LEU A 107 3.93 -3.83 -0.86
C LEU A 107 4.66 -4.05 -2.19
N ILE A 108 4.76 -3.01 -3.02
CA ILE A 108 5.54 -3.04 -4.26
C ILE A 108 7.02 -3.36 -3.99
N GLY A 109 7.59 -2.79 -2.93
CA GLY A 109 8.93 -3.09 -2.45
C GLY A 109 9.11 -4.57 -2.07
N ARG A 110 8.10 -5.19 -1.45
CA ARG A 110 8.12 -6.62 -1.09
C ARG A 110 8.20 -7.51 -2.33
N LEU A 111 7.38 -7.25 -3.36
CA LEU A 111 7.42 -7.98 -4.64
C LEU A 111 8.79 -7.95 -5.33
N SER A 112 9.50 -6.84 -5.15
CA SER A 112 10.80 -6.61 -5.75
C SER A 112 11.93 -7.38 -5.05
N VAL A 113 11.75 -7.75 -3.77
CA VAL A 113 12.75 -8.50 -3.00
C VAL A 113 12.82 -9.95 -3.45
N ASP A 114 11.70 -10.50 -3.93
CA ASP A 114 11.57 -11.91 -4.32
C ASP A 114 11.90 -12.15 -5.81
N GLY A 115 12.34 -11.10 -6.53
CA GLY A 115 12.87 -11.19 -7.89
C GLY A 115 11.82 -11.46 -8.98
N GLN A 116 10.53 -11.33 -8.66
CA GLN A 116 9.44 -11.74 -9.54
C GLN A 116 8.83 -10.59 -10.37
N THR A 117 9.21 -9.33 -10.11
CA THR A 117 8.66 -8.16 -10.82
C THR A 117 9.70 -7.49 -11.71
N ASP A 118 9.30 -7.09 -12.92
CA ASP A 118 10.13 -6.30 -13.84
C ASP A 118 10.59 -4.98 -13.20
N PRO A 119 11.92 -4.78 -13.01
CA PRO A 119 12.47 -3.56 -12.42
C PRO A 119 12.15 -2.26 -13.17
N ALA A 120 11.93 -2.32 -14.48
CA ALA A 120 11.61 -1.13 -15.28
C ALA A 120 10.21 -0.60 -14.96
N SER A 121 9.23 -1.50 -14.85
CA SER A 121 7.86 -1.17 -14.42
C SER A 121 7.81 -0.56 -13.02
N LEU A 122 8.62 -1.11 -12.09
CA LEU A 122 8.76 -0.56 -10.74
C LEU A 122 9.34 0.84 -10.76
N ARG A 123 10.44 1.04 -11.51
CA ARG A 123 11.13 2.33 -11.61
C ARG A 123 10.22 3.44 -12.10
N LEU A 124 9.40 3.19 -13.12
CA LEU A 124 8.44 4.16 -13.63
C LEU A 124 7.43 4.61 -12.55
N VAL A 125 6.97 3.67 -11.73
CA VAL A 125 6.00 3.94 -10.65
C VAL A 125 6.66 4.75 -9.54
N PHE A 126 7.89 4.41 -9.16
CA PHE A 126 8.64 5.19 -8.19
C PHE A 126 8.96 6.60 -8.70
N ASP A 127 9.32 6.74 -9.98
CA ASP A 127 9.56 8.04 -10.61
C ASP A 127 8.27 8.89 -10.61
N GLU A 128 7.12 8.29 -10.95
CA GLU A 128 5.81 8.94 -10.91
C GLU A 128 5.40 9.35 -9.47
N VAL A 129 5.66 8.49 -8.47
CA VAL A 129 5.45 8.81 -7.05
C VAL A 129 6.31 10.00 -6.65
N ILE A 130 7.60 10.00 -6.96
CA ILE A 130 8.55 11.06 -6.58
C ILE A 130 8.22 12.38 -7.27
N GLU A 131 7.91 12.35 -8.57
CA GLU A 131 7.51 13.54 -9.33
C GLU A 131 6.17 14.13 -8.86
N SER A 132 5.31 13.31 -8.25
CA SER A 132 4.05 13.82 -7.67
C SER A 132 4.22 14.65 -6.40
N VAL A 133 5.43 14.72 -5.84
CA VAL A 133 5.77 15.37 -4.56
C VAL A 133 6.30 16.80 -4.74
N GLU A 134 6.00 17.50 -5.84
CA GLU A 134 6.25 18.95 -5.83
C GLU A 134 5.54 19.60 -4.62
N PRO A 135 6.21 20.53 -3.90
CA PRO A 135 6.15 20.61 -2.46
C PRO A 135 4.76 20.97 -1.99
N ILE A 136 4.09 20.00 -1.35
CA ILE A 136 2.92 20.29 -0.50
C ILE A 136 3.41 21.28 0.56
N ALA A 137 2.80 22.47 0.57
CA ALA A 137 3.27 23.61 1.32
C ALA A 137 3.43 23.30 2.81
N ALA A 138 4.69 23.36 3.25
CA ALA A 138 5.31 23.61 4.57
C ALA A 138 4.66 23.19 5.90
N ASP A 139 3.35 23.10 6.08
CA ASP A 139 2.79 23.04 7.44
C ASP A 139 2.47 21.62 7.96
N ASP A 140 2.47 20.59 7.11
CA ASP A 140 2.18 19.19 7.50
C ASP A 140 3.19 18.16 6.94
N GLN A 141 4.46 18.55 6.91
CA GLN A 141 5.51 17.86 6.12
C GLN A 141 6.04 16.54 6.68
N GLU A 142 5.80 16.18 7.94
CA GLU A 142 6.57 15.10 8.56
C GLU A 142 6.19 13.72 8.02
N THR A 143 4.90 13.38 7.96
CA THR A 143 4.44 12.03 7.59
C THR A 143 4.51 11.78 6.08
N TYR A 144 4.10 12.77 5.26
CA TYR A 144 4.20 12.68 3.80
C TYR A 144 5.68 12.65 3.35
N GLY A 145 6.50 13.54 3.90
CA GLY A 145 7.94 13.57 3.62
C GLY A 145 8.68 12.31 4.09
N GLU A 146 8.26 11.67 5.19
CA GLU A 146 8.82 10.38 5.64
C GLU A 146 8.48 9.24 4.67
N ALA A 147 7.21 9.15 4.23
CA ALA A 147 6.78 8.13 3.27
C ALA A 147 7.53 8.23 1.94
N ILE A 148 7.76 9.46 1.47
CA ILE A 148 8.48 9.74 0.23
C ILE A 148 9.96 9.46 0.38
N ARG A 149 10.60 9.94 1.45
CA ARG A 149 12.00 9.58 1.74
C ARG A 149 12.19 8.07 1.83
N ARG A 150 11.18 7.32 2.31
CA ARG A 150 11.18 5.85 2.30
C ARG A 150 11.02 5.28 0.89
N ALA A 151 10.14 5.84 0.07
CA ALA A 151 9.98 5.48 -1.33
C ALA A 151 11.27 5.72 -2.13
N GLU A 152 11.96 6.85 -1.89
CA GLU A 152 13.27 7.16 -2.45
C GLU A 152 14.34 6.15 -2.02
N ARG A 153 14.40 5.81 -0.72
CA ARG A 153 15.32 4.76 -0.21
C ARG A 153 15.03 3.41 -0.87
N LEU A 154 13.76 3.05 -1.06
CA LEU A 154 13.36 1.82 -1.75
C LEU A 154 13.78 1.84 -3.22
N ARG A 155 13.49 2.93 -3.95
CA ARG A 155 13.94 3.14 -5.33
C ARG A 155 15.46 3.01 -5.45
N GLN A 156 16.22 3.65 -4.57
CA GLN A 156 17.69 3.59 -4.55
C GLN A 156 18.17 2.14 -4.42
N ARG A 157 17.63 1.39 -3.44
CA ARG A 157 17.96 -0.02 -3.21
C ARG A 157 17.60 -0.91 -4.40
N LEU A 158 16.51 -0.60 -5.12
CA LEU A 158 16.12 -1.33 -6.32
C LEU A 158 17.05 -1.03 -7.49
N VAL A 159 17.43 0.23 -7.70
CA VAL A 159 18.43 0.62 -8.71
C VAL A 159 19.76 -0.10 -8.43
N GLU A 160 20.22 -0.11 -7.18
CA GLU A 160 21.45 -0.81 -6.78
C GLU A 160 21.38 -2.32 -7.02
N ARG A 161 20.22 -2.95 -6.73
CA ARG A 161 20.01 -4.40 -6.96
C ARG A 161 19.85 -4.76 -8.43
N SER A 162 19.20 -3.93 -9.24
CA SER A 162 18.90 -4.22 -10.64
C SER A 162 20.07 -3.92 -11.58
N PHE A 163 21.03 -3.08 -11.17
CA PHE A 163 22.16 -2.68 -12.03
C PHE A 163 23.54 -3.04 -11.50
N GLY A 164 23.67 -3.54 -10.26
CA GLY A 164 24.98 -3.80 -9.64
C GLY A 164 25.80 -2.52 -9.43
N PRO A 165 26.88 -2.54 -8.62
CA PRO A 165 27.75 -1.39 -8.52
C PRO A 165 28.43 -1.13 -9.88
N LEU A 166 28.36 0.12 -10.35
CA LEU A 166 29.17 0.63 -11.47
C LEU A 166 30.66 0.58 -11.14
#